data_AF-A0A954ZFM5-F1
#
_entry.id   AF-A0A954ZFM5-F1
#
_cell.length_a   1.000
_cell.length_b   1.000
_cell.length_c   1.000
_cell.angle_alpha   90.00
_cell.angle_beta   90.00
_cell.angle_gamma   90.00
#
_symmetry.space_group_name_H-M   'P 1'
#
loop_
_entity.id
_entity.type
_entity.pdbx_description
1 polymer ?
#
loop_
_entity_poly.entity_id
_entity_poly.type
_entity_poly.pdbx_seq_one_letter_code
_entity_poly.pdbx_strand_id
1 'polypeptide(L)'
;MVDSLERQTLPRQTQIDLLLEEYRALNSLLLFRLNAMDRRLPATSAVLASGIAAAGAIPPDSRLVLLATAPLATLWLLNTTVQHAKAKEDNLRRIDEIERHINRLAGEPLLVFQSQHPNRQSVAGGRTGFLTVAAASYSSLVMVALCVYLYASDPTPLPRWPFYAYAGVIFVLILLKPLGLRRYRYLRANVDSSTEIVPRDSSDKSHS
;
A
#
# COMPACT_ATOMS: atom_id res chain seq x y z
N MET A 1 18.45 -32.45 -13.38
CA MET A 1 19.41 -32.95 -12.36
C MET A 1 19.64 -31.91 -11.25
N VAL A 2 18.58 -31.18 -10.85
CA VAL A 2 18.55 -30.23 -9.71
C VAL A 2 17.31 -30.50 -8.82
N ASP A 3 16.39 -31.36 -9.24
CA ASP A 3 15.14 -31.72 -8.52
C ASP A 3 15.32 -32.75 -7.40
N SER A 4 16.54 -33.20 -7.13
CA SER A 4 16.84 -34.27 -6.16
C SER A 4 17.82 -33.87 -5.06
N LEU A 5 18.13 -32.57 -4.93
CA LEU A 5 18.71 -32.05 -3.69
C LEU A 5 17.60 -31.99 -2.65
N GLU A 6 17.43 -33.14 -1.98
CA GLU A 6 17.14 -33.21 -0.56
C GLU A 6 16.04 -32.26 -0.08
N ARG A 7 14.81 -32.78 -0.08
CA ARG A 7 13.96 -32.63 1.10
C ARG A 7 14.62 -33.36 2.28
N GLN A 8 15.83 -32.98 2.67
CA GLN A 8 16.30 -33.21 4.01
C GLN A 8 15.34 -32.43 4.88
N THR A 9 14.45 -33.15 5.54
CA THR A 9 13.60 -32.58 6.59
C THR A 9 14.53 -32.01 7.65
N LEU A 10 14.82 -30.72 7.55
CA LEU A 10 15.59 -29.99 8.54
C LEU A 10 15.02 -30.29 9.93
N PRO A 11 15.85 -30.42 10.97
CA PRO A 11 15.36 -30.59 12.34
C PRO A 11 14.33 -29.51 12.68
N ARG A 12 13.25 -29.87 13.37
CA ARG A 12 12.14 -28.93 13.68
C ARG A 12 12.63 -27.64 14.34
N GLN A 13 13.61 -27.72 15.24
CA GLN A 13 14.25 -26.54 15.83
C GLN A 13 14.85 -25.61 14.76
N THR A 14 15.63 -26.16 13.83
CA THR A 14 16.27 -25.37 12.76
C THR A 14 15.25 -24.72 11.83
N GLN A 15 14.12 -25.39 11.57
CA GLN A 15 13.02 -24.78 10.80
C GLN A 15 12.39 -23.61 11.55
N ILE A 16 12.13 -23.77 12.86
CA ILE A 16 11.57 -22.70 13.71
C ILE A 16 12.54 -21.52 13.79
N ASP A 17 13.84 -21.76 13.99
CA ASP A 17 14.86 -20.71 14.06
C ASP A 17 14.97 -19.93 12.75
N LEU A 18 14.93 -20.62 11.62
CA LEU A 18 14.95 -20.00 10.29
C LEU A 18 13.71 -19.13 10.05
N LEU A 19 12.53 -19.61 10.43
CA LEU A 19 11.28 -18.85 10.33
C LEU A 19 11.24 -17.65 11.27
N LEU A 20 11.80 -17.78 12.47
CA LEU A 20 11.96 -16.67 13.42
C LEU A 20 12.91 -15.59 12.89
N GLU A 21 13.98 -15.99 12.19
CA GLU A 21 14.89 -15.04 11.57
C GLU A 21 14.26 -14.36 10.34
N GLU A 22 13.53 -15.10 9.49
CA GLU A 22 12.73 -14.52 8.40
C GLU A 22 11.70 -13.52 8.97
N TYR A 23 11.03 -13.90 10.05
CA TYR A 23 10.08 -13.04 10.76
C TYR A 23 10.75 -11.75 11.28
N ARG A 24 11.89 -11.85 11.95
CA ARG A 24 12.63 -10.67 12.45
C ARG A 24 13.07 -9.77 11.31
N ALA A 25 13.60 -10.34 10.23
CA ALA A 25 13.99 -9.61 9.04
C ALA A 25 12.80 -8.87 8.42
N LEU A 26 11.66 -9.54 8.23
CA LEU A 26 10.45 -8.95 7.68
C LEU A 26 9.85 -7.86 8.58
N ASN A 27 9.86 -8.07 9.89
CA ASN A 27 9.39 -7.08 10.86
C ASN A 27 10.28 -5.83 10.85
N SER A 28 11.61 -6.01 10.79
CA SER A 28 12.55 -4.89 10.67
C SER A 28 12.33 -4.09 9.36
N LEU A 29 12.10 -4.79 8.25
CA LEU A 29 11.80 -4.18 6.95
C LEU A 29 10.46 -3.43 6.98
N LEU A 30 9.45 -4.01 7.63
CA LEU A 30 8.14 -3.38 7.80
C LEU A 30 8.25 -2.09 8.62
N LEU A 31 8.95 -2.11 9.75
CA LEU A 31 9.18 -0.94 10.59
C LEU A 31 9.97 0.14 9.86
N PHE A 32 11.01 -0.24 9.10
CA PHE A 32 11.74 0.70 8.25
C PHE A 32 10.83 1.37 7.22
N ARG A 33 9.98 0.59 6.52
CA ARG A 33 9.03 1.11 5.53
C ARG A 33 7.94 1.99 6.15
N LEU A 34 7.45 1.63 7.34
CA LEU A 34 6.50 2.44 8.11
C LEU A 34 7.10 3.80 8.48
N ASN A 35 8.31 3.80 9.04
CA ASN A 35 9.01 5.03 9.41
C ASN A 35 9.31 5.91 8.17
N ALA A 36 9.68 5.29 7.05
CA ALA A 36 9.84 6.00 5.77
C ALA A 36 8.52 6.59 5.25
N MET A 37 7.38 5.90 5.46
CA MET A 37 6.06 6.38 5.07
C MET A 37 5.58 7.54 5.95
N ASP A 38 5.81 7.46 7.26
CA ASP A 38 5.44 8.51 8.21
C ASP A 38 6.21 9.81 7.95
N ARG A 39 7.47 9.72 7.52
CA ARG A 39 8.26 10.90 7.09
C ARG A 39 7.77 11.53 5.79
N ARG A 40 7.08 10.76 4.93
CA ARG A 40 6.56 11.28 3.65
C ARG A 40 5.31 12.11 3.82
N LEU A 41 4.45 11.83 4.81
CA LEU A 41 3.24 12.61 5.04
C LEU A 41 3.55 14.11 5.28
N PRO A 42 4.46 14.49 6.20
CA PRO A 42 4.90 15.89 6.35
C PRO A 42 5.58 16.46 5.11
N ALA A 43 6.35 15.65 4.37
CA ALA A 43 6.98 16.10 3.14
C ALA A 43 5.93 16.42 2.06
N THR A 44 4.87 15.60 1.95
CA THR A 44 3.77 15.84 1.01
C THR A 44 2.99 17.11 1.34
N SER A 45 2.71 17.36 2.63
CA SER A 45 2.03 18.59 3.04
C SER A 45 2.90 19.82 2.85
N ALA A 46 4.22 19.72 3.11
CA ALA A 46 5.17 20.79 2.83
C ALA A 46 5.22 21.12 1.34
N VAL A 47 5.31 20.12 0.46
CA VAL A 47 5.30 20.34 -1.00
C VAL A 47 4.00 20.99 -1.47
N LEU A 48 2.85 20.57 -0.93
CA LEU A 48 1.57 21.19 -1.26
C LEU A 48 1.49 22.64 -0.78
N ALA A 49 1.89 22.90 0.46
CA ALA A 49 1.92 24.25 1.04
C ALA A 49 2.87 25.17 0.26
N SER A 50 4.07 24.68 -0.08
CA SER A 50 5.02 25.39 -0.92
C SER A 50 4.48 25.63 -2.32
N GLY A 51 3.76 24.67 -2.92
CA GLY A 51 3.12 24.84 -4.23
C GLY A 51 2.05 25.92 -4.22
N ILE A 52 1.20 25.95 -3.17
CA ILE A 52 0.19 26.99 -2.96
C ILE A 52 0.84 28.36 -2.79
N ALA A 53 1.89 28.45 -1.96
CA ALA A 53 2.61 29.69 -1.74
C ALA A 53 3.34 30.18 -3.00
N ALA A 54 3.98 29.27 -3.73
CA ALA A 54 4.72 29.58 -4.96
C ALA A 54 3.78 30.06 -6.08
N ALA A 55 2.56 29.53 -6.16
CA ALA A 55 1.59 29.95 -7.16
C ALA A 55 1.28 31.47 -7.12
N GLY A 56 1.29 32.07 -5.92
CA GLY A 56 1.10 33.51 -5.73
C GLY A 56 2.34 34.36 -6.03
N ALA A 57 3.54 33.78 -5.94
CA ALA A 57 4.81 34.49 -6.06
C ALA A 57 5.50 34.34 -7.42
N ILE A 58 5.04 33.43 -8.28
CA ILE A 58 5.69 33.09 -9.54
C ILE A 58 5.36 34.10 -10.66
N PRO A 59 6.36 34.54 -11.44
CA PRO A 59 6.15 35.34 -12.65
C PRO A 59 5.25 34.64 -13.67
N PRO A 60 4.45 35.39 -14.46
CA PRO A 60 3.47 34.82 -15.39
C PRO A 60 4.10 33.86 -16.42
N ASP A 61 5.32 34.15 -16.88
CA ASP A 61 6.02 33.34 -17.88
C ASP A 61 6.38 31.94 -17.36
N SER A 62 6.69 31.83 -16.07
CA SER A 62 7.06 30.56 -15.42
C SER A 62 5.84 29.78 -14.89
N ARG A 63 4.67 30.42 -14.81
CA ARG A 63 3.44 29.83 -14.26
C ARG A 63 2.94 28.64 -15.08
N LEU A 64 3.13 28.67 -16.41
CA LEU A 64 2.75 27.55 -17.29
C LEU A 64 3.52 26.27 -16.98
N VAL A 65 4.83 26.38 -16.71
CA VAL A 65 5.67 25.23 -16.35
C VAL A 65 5.20 24.63 -15.03
N LEU A 66 4.86 25.46 -14.05
CA LEU A 66 4.31 25.01 -12.78
C LEU A 66 2.95 24.30 -12.98
N LEU A 67 2.03 24.90 -13.72
CA LEU A 67 0.70 24.34 -13.97
C LEU A 67 0.74 23.02 -14.75
N ALA A 68 1.74 22.84 -15.61
CA ALA A 68 1.98 21.57 -16.30
C ALA A 68 2.58 20.53 -15.36
N THR A 69 3.59 20.89 -14.56
CA THR A 69 4.36 19.91 -13.76
C THR A 69 3.71 19.54 -12.44
N ALA A 70 2.97 20.44 -11.79
CA ALA A 70 2.39 20.19 -10.47
C ALA A 70 1.37 19.04 -10.47
N PRO A 71 0.40 18.95 -11.39
CA PRO A 71 -0.51 17.82 -11.48
C PRO A 71 0.23 16.49 -11.69
N LEU A 72 1.27 16.46 -12.53
CA LEU A 72 2.07 15.27 -12.79
C LEU A 72 2.85 14.82 -11.54
N ALA A 73 3.43 15.77 -10.81
CA ALA A 73 4.13 15.49 -9.56
C ALA A 73 3.20 14.90 -8.50
N THR A 74 1.97 15.41 -8.37
CA THR A 74 0.98 14.82 -7.45
C THR A 74 0.57 13.41 -7.84
N LEU A 75 0.40 13.15 -9.13
CA LEU A 75 0.10 11.80 -9.63
C LEU A 75 1.25 10.83 -9.33
N TRP A 76 2.50 11.25 -9.55
CA TRP A 76 3.68 10.45 -9.20
C TRP A 76 3.75 10.14 -7.70
N LEU A 77 3.50 11.14 -6.86
CA LEU A 77 3.47 10.99 -5.40
C LEU A 77 2.37 10.02 -4.94
N LEU A 78 1.18 10.12 -5.53
CA LEU A 78 0.09 9.18 -5.25
C LEU A 78 0.44 7.75 -5.69
N ASN A 79 1.06 7.58 -6.86
CA ASN A 79 1.48 6.27 -7.37
C ASN A 79 2.45 5.58 -6.41
N THR A 80 3.49 6.30 -5.96
CA THR A 80 4.45 5.75 -5.00
C THR A 80 3.77 5.43 -3.67
N THR A 81 2.85 6.27 -3.19
CA THR A 81 2.08 6.03 -1.96
C THR A 81 1.24 4.75 -2.05
N VAL A 82 0.56 4.52 -3.17
CA VAL A 82 -0.24 3.31 -3.42
C VAL A 82 0.65 2.06 -3.49
N GLN A 83 1.80 2.15 -4.16
CA GLN A 83 2.76 1.04 -4.23
C GLN A 83 3.29 0.67 -2.84
N HIS A 84 3.62 1.65 -2.01
CA HIS A 84 4.03 1.41 -0.63
C HIS A 84 2.92 0.81 0.24
N ALA A 85 1.69 1.29 0.08
CA ALA A 85 0.54 0.71 0.78
C ALA A 85 0.35 -0.77 0.44
N LYS A 86 0.48 -1.14 -0.85
CA LYS A 86 0.47 -2.54 -1.30
C LYS A 86 1.61 -3.36 -0.69
N ALA A 87 2.84 -2.85 -0.80
CA ALA A 87 4.01 -3.55 -0.27
C ALA A 87 3.97 -3.72 1.26
N LYS A 88 3.37 -2.77 1.99
CA LYS A 88 3.12 -2.88 3.43
C LYS A 88 2.10 -3.99 3.72
N GLU A 89 1.01 -4.03 2.97
CA GLU A 89 -0.02 -5.06 3.11
C GLU A 89 0.54 -6.46 2.81
N ASP A 90 1.34 -6.61 1.75
CA ASP A 90 1.97 -7.87 1.40
C ASP A 90 2.94 -8.35 2.50
N ASN A 91 3.75 -7.45 3.07
CA ASN A 91 4.64 -7.79 4.18
C ASN A 91 3.87 -8.24 5.44
N LEU A 92 2.78 -7.55 5.80
CA LEU A 92 1.95 -7.91 6.95
C LEU A 92 1.31 -9.29 6.79
N ARG A 93 0.85 -9.62 5.59
CA ARG A 93 0.30 -10.95 5.30
C ARG A 93 1.36 -12.03 5.37
N ARG A 94 2.56 -11.77 4.84
CA ARG A 94 3.68 -12.72 4.91
C ARG A 94 4.09 -13.02 6.36
N ILE A 95 4.06 -12.01 7.22
CA ILE A 95 4.32 -12.15 8.65
C ILE A 95 3.26 -13.07 9.30
N ASP A 96 1.97 -12.84 8.99
CA ASP A 96 0.87 -13.70 9.47
C ASP A 96 0.99 -15.15 8.96
N GLU A 97 1.38 -15.37 7.70
CA GLU A 97 1.66 -16.71 7.16
C GLU A 97 2.75 -17.45 7.95
N ILE A 98 3.86 -16.75 8.25
CA ILE A 98 4.98 -17.30 9.02
C ILE A 98 4.56 -17.62 10.45
N GLU A 99 3.82 -16.72 11.11
CA GLU A 99 3.29 -16.96 12.45
C GLU A 99 2.39 -18.21 12.50
N ARG A 100 1.45 -18.33 11.57
CA ARG A 100 0.59 -19.52 11.47
C ARG A 100 1.40 -20.79 11.17
N HIS A 101 2.48 -20.69 10.41
CA HIS A 101 3.34 -21.82 10.15
C HIS A 101 4.13 -22.25 11.40
N ILE A 102 4.71 -21.29 12.12
CA ILE A 102 5.42 -21.55 13.39
C ILE A 102 4.46 -22.17 14.42
N ASN A 103 3.26 -21.60 14.60
CA ASN A 103 2.27 -22.11 15.55
C ASN A 103 1.82 -23.54 15.18
N ARG A 104 1.70 -23.87 13.89
CA ARG A 104 1.41 -25.25 13.43
C ARG A 104 2.57 -26.20 13.72
N LEU A 105 3.82 -25.78 13.54
CA LEU A 105 4.99 -26.60 13.83
C LEU A 105 5.19 -26.83 15.33
N ALA A 106 4.86 -25.83 16.14
CA ALA A 106 4.94 -25.88 17.59
C ALA A 106 3.81 -26.67 18.25
N GLY A 107 2.65 -26.76 17.59
CA GLY A 107 1.44 -27.37 18.15
C GLY A 107 0.72 -26.48 19.17
N GLU A 108 1.28 -25.32 19.49
CA GLU A 108 0.72 -24.32 20.41
C GLU A 108 0.83 -22.92 19.79
N PRO A 109 -0.07 -21.99 20.15
CA PRO A 109 -0.01 -20.59 19.71
C PRO A 109 1.11 -19.84 20.45
N LEU A 110 2.35 -19.98 19.99
CA LEU A 110 3.53 -19.34 20.57
C LEU A 110 3.69 -17.87 20.15
N LEU A 111 3.33 -17.54 18.91
CA LEU A 111 3.44 -16.19 18.36
C LEU A 111 2.05 -15.65 18.01
N VAL A 112 1.71 -14.51 18.60
CA VAL A 112 0.44 -13.81 18.37
C VAL A 112 0.75 -12.33 18.18
N PHE A 113 1.22 -11.93 16.99
CA PHE A 113 1.59 -10.54 16.72
C PHE A 113 0.37 -9.64 16.47
N GLN A 114 -0.77 -10.23 16.17
CA GLN A 114 -2.06 -9.57 16.31
C GLN A 114 -2.92 -10.36 17.28
N SER A 115 -3.19 -9.72 18.41
CA SER A 115 -4.18 -10.18 19.38
C SER A 115 -5.40 -10.73 18.66
N GLN A 116 -5.92 -11.83 19.18
CA GLN A 116 -7.23 -12.40 18.85
C GLN A 116 -8.37 -11.44 19.22
N HIS A 117 -8.26 -10.14 18.89
CA HIS A 117 -9.37 -9.23 19.04
C HIS A 117 -10.44 -9.65 18.03
N PRO A 118 -11.65 -9.98 18.50
CA PRO A 118 -12.77 -10.39 17.67
C PRO A 118 -13.36 -9.17 16.98
N ASN A 119 -12.56 -8.43 16.21
CA ASN A 119 -13.10 -7.51 15.24
C ASN A 119 -13.31 -8.31 13.96
N ARG A 120 -14.58 -8.60 13.68
CA ARG A 120 -15.22 -9.34 12.59
C ARG A 120 -14.80 -8.98 11.15
N GLN A 121 -13.68 -8.31 10.93
CA GLN A 121 -13.17 -7.96 9.61
C GLN A 121 -11.81 -8.60 9.40
N SER A 122 -11.79 -9.61 8.52
CA SER A 122 -10.70 -10.49 8.11
C SER A 122 -9.49 -9.80 7.44
N VAL A 123 -9.15 -8.56 7.81
CA VAL A 123 -8.04 -7.83 7.19
C VAL A 123 -7.19 -7.14 8.24
N ALA A 124 -6.25 -7.91 8.78
CA ALA A 124 -5.06 -7.44 9.49
C ALA A 124 -4.38 -6.31 8.69
N GLY A 125 -4.36 -5.09 9.22
CA GLY A 125 -3.52 -4.00 8.68
C GLY A 125 -4.11 -3.07 7.61
N GLY A 126 -5.36 -3.27 7.17
CA GLY A 126 -5.92 -2.54 6.03
C GLY A 126 -6.35 -1.08 6.26
N ARG A 127 -6.57 -0.66 7.52
CA ARG A 127 -7.11 0.69 7.83
C ARG A 127 -6.08 1.81 7.67
N THR A 128 -4.85 1.60 8.14
CA THR A 128 -3.82 2.65 8.12
C THR A 128 -3.33 2.93 6.70
N GLY A 129 -3.07 1.89 5.89
CA GLY A 129 -2.65 2.06 4.49
C GLY A 129 -3.71 2.72 3.61
N PHE A 130 -4.99 2.40 3.82
CA PHE A 130 -6.08 3.03 3.08
C PHE A 130 -6.25 4.51 3.43
N LEU A 131 -6.18 4.86 4.72
CA LEU A 131 -6.28 6.26 5.16
C LEU A 131 -5.16 7.12 4.58
N THR A 132 -3.92 6.62 4.54
CA THR A 132 -2.80 7.31 3.91
C THR A 132 -3.03 7.54 2.42
N VAL A 133 -3.50 6.52 1.69
CA VAL A 133 -3.80 6.65 0.25
C VAL A 133 -4.98 7.58 0.00
N ALA A 134 -6.01 7.55 0.86
CA ALA A 134 -7.15 8.45 0.75
C ALA A 134 -6.74 9.91 1.00
N ALA A 135 -5.93 10.17 2.02
CA ALA A 135 -5.39 11.50 2.32
C ALA A 135 -4.53 12.02 1.14
N ALA A 136 -3.65 11.19 0.60
CA ALA A 136 -2.84 11.54 -0.58
C ALA A 136 -3.69 11.78 -1.84
N SER A 137 -4.77 11.02 -2.01
CA SER A 137 -5.71 11.22 -3.13
C SER A 137 -6.42 12.55 -2.99
N TYR A 138 -6.98 12.84 -1.81
CA TYR A 138 -7.66 14.10 -1.53
C TYR A 138 -6.73 15.31 -1.74
N SER A 139 -5.51 15.23 -1.24
CA SER A 139 -4.55 16.31 -1.37
C SER A 139 -4.12 16.55 -2.83
N SER A 140 -3.98 15.47 -3.61
CA SER A 140 -3.73 15.56 -5.07
C SER A 140 -4.92 16.18 -5.81
N LEU A 141 -6.16 15.81 -5.45
CA LEU A 141 -7.37 16.42 -6.04
C LEU A 141 -7.45 17.91 -5.77
N VAL A 142 -7.17 18.34 -4.54
CA VAL A 142 -7.13 19.77 -4.16
C VAL A 142 -6.09 20.51 -4.98
N MET A 143 -4.89 19.95 -5.16
CA MET A 143 -3.85 20.57 -5.99
C MET A 143 -4.24 20.68 -7.46
N VAL A 144 -4.85 19.64 -8.04
CA VAL A 144 -5.37 19.68 -9.42
C VAL A 144 -6.47 20.74 -9.55
N ALA A 145 -7.40 20.81 -8.60
CA ALA A 145 -8.44 21.82 -8.57
C ALA A 145 -7.87 23.25 -8.49
N LEU A 146 -6.82 23.44 -7.68
CA LEU A 146 -6.11 24.71 -7.59
C LEU A 146 -5.43 25.07 -8.92
N CYS A 147 -4.79 24.12 -9.61
CA CYS A 147 -4.19 24.34 -10.91
C CYS A 147 -5.24 24.76 -11.95
N VAL A 148 -6.42 24.12 -11.93
CA VAL A 148 -7.56 24.47 -12.79
C VAL A 148 -8.07 25.88 -12.48
N TYR A 149 -8.23 26.21 -11.20
CA TYR A 149 -8.67 27.53 -10.77
C TYR A 149 -7.69 28.62 -11.23
N LEU A 150 -6.39 28.46 -10.94
CA LEU A 150 -5.36 29.43 -11.32
C LEU A 150 -5.29 29.62 -12.84
N TYR A 151 -5.33 28.54 -13.61
CA TYR A 151 -5.32 28.61 -15.07
C TYR A 151 -6.58 29.27 -15.65
N ALA A 152 -7.74 29.07 -15.02
CA ALA A 152 -8.99 29.70 -15.44
C ALA A 152 -9.02 31.21 -15.14
N SER A 153 -8.35 31.65 -14.07
CA SER A 153 -8.27 33.06 -13.66
C SER A 153 -7.28 33.88 -14.48
N ASP A 154 -6.26 33.25 -15.08
CA ASP A 154 -5.26 33.96 -15.87
C ASP A 154 -5.66 34.11 -17.35
N PRO A 155 -5.49 35.31 -17.94
CA PRO A 155 -5.58 35.51 -19.38
C PRO A 155 -4.34 34.92 -20.04
N THR A 156 -4.37 33.62 -20.32
CA THR A 156 -3.30 32.92 -21.04
C THR A 156 -3.53 32.97 -22.56
N PRO A 157 -2.46 33.06 -23.37
CA PRO A 157 -2.57 33.06 -24.84
C PRO A 157 -2.88 31.68 -25.42
N LEU A 158 -2.83 30.62 -24.60
CA LEU A 158 -3.05 29.25 -25.02
C LEU A 158 -4.55 28.90 -25.06
N PRO A 159 -4.99 28.05 -25.98
CA PRO A 159 -6.33 27.50 -25.94
C PRO A 159 -6.55 26.76 -24.61
N ARG A 160 -7.74 26.93 -24.00
CA ARG A 160 -8.03 26.40 -22.65
C ARG A 160 -8.37 24.91 -22.63
N TRP A 161 -8.96 24.40 -23.71
CA TRP A 161 -9.39 23.00 -23.81
C TRP A 161 -8.27 21.95 -23.59
N PRO A 162 -7.03 22.07 -24.09
CA PRO A 162 -6.00 21.05 -23.87
C PRO A 162 -5.62 20.95 -22.39
N PHE A 163 -5.60 22.07 -21.68
CA PHE A 163 -5.29 22.07 -20.26
C PHE A 163 -6.40 21.40 -19.44
N TYR A 164 -7.67 21.68 -19.75
CA TYR A 164 -8.78 20.99 -19.08
C TYR A 164 -8.82 19.49 -19.40
N ALA A 165 -8.50 19.10 -20.63
CA ALA A 165 -8.37 17.69 -21.00
C ALA A 165 -7.24 17.02 -20.20
N TYR A 166 -6.07 17.66 -20.11
CA TYR A 166 -4.93 17.21 -19.31
C TYR A 166 -5.28 17.05 -17.82
N ALA A 167 -5.85 18.08 -17.21
CA ALA A 167 -6.28 18.06 -15.82
C ALA A 167 -7.36 17.00 -15.58
N GLY A 168 -8.30 16.84 -16.51
CA GLY A 168 -9.35 15.82 -16.47
C GLY A 168 -8.79 14.39 -16.49
N VAL A 169 -7.81 14.12 -17.36
CA VAL A 169 -7.12 12.82 -17.39
C VAL A 169 -6.44 12.53 -16.05
N ILE A 170 -5.71 13.50 -15.50
CA ILE A 170 -5.03 13.34 -14.20
C ILE A 170 -6.05 13.13 -13.07
N PHE A 171 -7.14 13.89 -13.06
CA PHE A 171 -8.22 13.75 -12.08
C PHE A 171 -8.82 12.33 -12.09
N VAL A 172 -9.12 11.80 -13.28
CA VAL A 172 -9.61 10.42 -13.44
C VAL A 172 -8.56 9.42 -12.96
N LEU A 173 -7.29 9.59 -13.32
CA LEU A 173 -6.21 8.72 -12.87
C LEU A 173 -6.09 8.71 -11.34
N ILE A 174 -6.19 9.86 -10.68
CA ILE A 174 -6.17 9.97 -9.22
C ILE A 174 -7.34 9.20 -8.60
N LEU A 175 -8.56 9.34 -9.12
CA LEU A 175 -9.75 8.66 -8.61
C LEU A 175 -9.68 7.13 -8.76
N LEU A 176 -9.04 6.63 -9.83
CA LEU A 176 -8.92 5.20 -10.08
C LEU A 176 -7.96 4.50 -9.11
N LYS A 177 -6.98 5.20 -8.53
CA LYS A 177 -5.97 4.61 -7.65
C LYS A 177 -6.52 4.00 -6.36
N PRO A 178 -7.33 4.70 -5.54
CA PRO A 178 -7.92 4.10 -4.34
C PRO A 178 -8.88 2.95 -4.68
N LEU A 179 -9.58 3.01 -5.82
CA LEU A 179 -10.43 1.91 -6.30
C LEU A 179 -9.61 0.67 -6.65
N GLY A 180 -8.48 0.84 -7.33
CA GLY A 180 -7.54 -0.23 -7.62
C GLY A 180 -6.98 -0.91 -6.36
N LEU A 181 -6.74 -0.14 -5.30
CA LEU A 181 -6.32 -0.68 -4.01
C LEU A 181 -7.45 -1.47 -3.32
N ARG A 182 -8.70 -0.98 -3.37
CA ARG A 182 -9.86 -1.74 -2.84
C ARG A 182 -10.04 -3.07 -3.57
N ARG A 183 -9.91 -3.07 -4.90
CA ARG A 183 -10.03 -4.29 -5.71
C ARG A 183 -8.89 -5.28 -5.44
N TYR A 184 -7.66 -4.79 -5.27
CA TYR A 184 -6.50 -5.62 -4.90
C TYR A 184 -6.76 -6.38 -3.60
N ARG A 185 -7.28 -5.69 -2.59
CA ARG A 185 -7.64 -6.29 -1.29
C ARG A 185 -8.70 -7.38 -1.42
N TYR A 186 -9.75 -7.10 -2.19
CA TYR A 186 -10.87 -8.02 -2.37
C TYR A 186 -10.46 -9.30 -3.10
N LEU A 187 -9.75 -9.16 -4.22
CA LEU A 187 -9.29 -10.30 -5.02
C LEU A 187 -8.41 -11.24 -4.19
N ARG A 188 -7.53 -10.69 -3.36
CA ARG A 188 -6.59 -11.51 -2.60
C ARG A 188 -7.22 -12.15 -1.36
N ALA A 189 -8.22 -11.50 -0.74
CA ALA A 189 -9.00 -12.11 0.34
C ALA A 189 -9.74 -13.39 -0.11
N ASN A 190 -10.23 -13.42 -1.35
CA ASN A 190 -10.90 -14.60 -1.90
C ASN A 190 -9.93 -15.78 -2.16
N VAL A 191 -8.65 -15.52 -2.42
CA VAL A 191 -7.64 -16.56 -2.59
C VAL A 191 -7.34 -17.22 -1.25
N ASP A 192 -7.17 -16.42 -0.19
CA ASP A 192 -6.85 -16.92 1.14
C ASP A 192 -8.01 -17.79 1.69
N SER A 193 -9.27 -17.39 1.48
CA SER A 193 -10.44 -18.19 1.90
C SER A 193 -10.61 -19.49 1.11
N SER A 194 -10.13 -19.55 -0.13
CA SER A 194 -10.19 -20.76 -0.95
C SER A 194 -9.13 -21.79 -0.59
N THR A 195 -8.03 -21.35 0.05
CA THR A 195 -6.88 -22.21 0.41
C THR A 195 -7.05 -22.86 1.78
N GLU A 196 -7.92 -22.32 2.64
CA GLU A 196 -8.18 -22.82 3.99
C GLU A 196 -9.17 -24.01 4.02
N ILE A 197 -9.81 -24.34 2.89
CA ILE A 197 -10.67 -25.52 2.73
C ILE A 197 -9.81 -26.71 2.28
N VAL A 198 -8.87 -27.15 3.12
CA VAL A 198 -8.35 -28.52 3.04
C VAL A 198 -9.23 -29.35 3.98
N PRO A 199 -9.96 -30.36 3.47
CA PRO A 199 -10.79 -31.21 4.31
C PRO A 199 -9.89 -31.90 5.33
N ARG A 200 -10.16 -31.65 6.60
CA ARG A 200 -9.56 -32.36 7.73
C ARG A 200 -10.00 -33.81 7.58
N ASP A 201 -9.11 -34.62 7.02
CA ASP A 201 -9.33 -36.05 6.82
C ASP A 201 -9.72 -36.66 8.16
N SER A 202 -10.97 -37.11 8.24
CA SER A 202 -11.59 -37.68 9.44
C SER A 202 -11.18 -39.14 9.66
N SER A 203 -9.96 -39.51 9.24
CA SER A 203 -9.49 -40.91 9.15
C SER A 203 -8.82 -41.43 10.42
N ASP A 204 -9.24 -40.99 11.61
CA ASP A 204 -8.70 -41.53 12.88
C ASP A 204 -9.80 -41.93 13.88
N LYS A 205 -10.75 -42.74 13.39
CA LYS A 205 -11.69 -43.51 14.22
C LYS A 205 -11.77 -44.95 13.74
N SER A 206 -10.70 -45.71 13.88
CA SER A 206 -10.81 -47.18 13.92
C SER A 206 -9.53 -47.84 14.43
N HIS A 207 -9.30 -47.82 15.74
CA HIS A 207 -8.67 -48.96 16.42
C HIS A 207 -9.25 -49.05 17.82
N SER A 208 -10.38 -49.77 17.89
CA SER A 208 -10.85 -50.50 19.07
C SER A 208 -10.29 -51.91 19.02
#